data_AF-A0A7H8KKI3-F1
#
_entry.id   AF-A0A7H8KKI3-F1
#
_cell.length_a   1.000
_cell.length_b   1.000
_cell.length_c   1.000
_cell.angle_alpha   90.00
_cell.angle_beta   90.00
_cell.angle_gamma   90.00
#
_symmetry.space_group_name_H-M   'P 1'
#
loop_
_entity.id
_entity.type
_entity.pdbx_description
1 polymer ?
#
loop_
_entity_poly.entity_id
_entity_poly.type
_entity_poly.pdbx_seq_one_letter_code
_entity_poly.pdbx_strand_id
1 'polypeptide(L)'
;MLVPAKGDAFDFCLYVAYLWTASNMPFEELQMRAEGLLPWARSIVRERVIDLAREYEPHRAHDLERALNNVLMHQRWPQEQGQLPQFGVRIRVSPEDRVRERLRPYWEERIRLECDHELQKIRARQADELTRRWGTVLRDLEDDPVTAHAAALAGEQFADIFRRYVEERRGSVPDLVRLLREAVKGHSDLALGPSEYTQAWDLALRTYERQHGLSEQVN
;
A
#
# COMPACT_ATOMS: atom_id res chain seq x y z
N MET A 1 -19.14 -14.39 28.37
CA MET A 1 -19.06 -13.64 29.64
C MET A 1 -18.98 -12.17 29.30
N LEU A 2 -19.67 -11.31 30.05
CA LEU A 2 -19.56 -9.86 29.91
C LEU A 2 -18.57 -9.32 30.94
N VAL A 3 -17.69 -8.42 30.52
CA VAL A 3 -16.76 -7.73 31.41
C VAL A 3 -16.72 -6.24 31.06
N PRO A 4 -16.66 -5.36 32.06
CA PRO A 4 -16.68 -3.93 31.82
C PRO A 4 -15.40 -3.48 31.12
N ALA A 5 -15.56 -2.65 30.11
CA ALA A 5 -14.45 -1.95 29.47
C ALA A 5 -14.02 -0.74 30.31
N LYS A 6 -12.95 -0.06 29.88
CA LYS A 6 -12.49 1.17 30.51
C LYS A 6 -13.62 2.20 30.65
N GLY A 7 -13.82 2.67 31.88
CA GLY A 7 -14.85 3.64 32.23
C GLY A 7 -16.23 3.06 32.53
N ASP A 8 -16.37 1.72 32.57
CA ASP A 8 -17.56 0.96 33.00
C ASP A 8 -18.88 1.30 32.25
N ALA A 9 -18.81 2.05 31.13
CA ALA A 9 -19.97 2.47 30.35
C ALA A 9 -20.40 1.46 29.28
N PHE A 10 -19.49 0.57 28.89
CA PHE A 10 -19.71 -0.46 27.86
C PHE A 10 -19.03 -1.76 28.29
N ASP A 11 -19.52 -2.88 27.77
CA ASP A 11 -18.98 -4.20 28.07
C ASP A 11 -18.26 -4.83 26.86
N PHE A 12 -17.32 -5.72 27.16
CA PHE A 12 -16.79 -6.68 26.21
C PHE A 12 -17.51 -8.02 26.32
N CYS A 13 -17.87 -8.59 25.18
CA CYS A 13 -18.38 -9.95 25.04
C CYS A 13 -17.21 -10.94 24.87
N LEU A 14 -16.96 -11.74 25.90
CA LEU A 14 -15.89 -12.75 25.87
C LEU A 14 -16.43 -14.16 25.64
N TYR A 15 -15.73 -14.87 24.76
CA TYR A 15 -15.92 -16.28 24.49
C TYR A 15 -14.66 -17.02 24.93
N VAL A 16 -14.79 -17.88 25.93
CA VAL A 16 -13.66 -18.58 26.55
C VAL A 16 -13.72 -20.05 26.17
N ALA A 17 -12.63 -20.55 25.58
CA ALA A 17 -12.43 -21.95 25.29
C ALA A 17 -11.38 -22.53 26.24
N TYR A 18 -11.74 -23.60 26.94
CA TYR A 18 -10.86 -24.36 27.84
C TYR A 18 -10.34 -25.59 27.11
N LEU A 19 -9.04 -25.76 27.08
CA LEU A 19 -8.38 -26.92 26.47
C LEU A 19 -7.79 -27.78 27.58
N TRP A 20 -8.39 -28.93 27.83
CA TRP A 20 -7.98 -29.87 28.87
C TRP A 20 -7.02 -30.93 28.31
N THR A 21 -5.98 -31.24 29.06
CA THR A 21 -4.93 -32.20 28.71
C THR A 21 -4.54 -33.00 29.95
N ALA A 22 -4.36 -34.31 29.79
CA ALA A 22 -3.83 -35.18 30.85
C ALA A 22 -2.99 -36.31 30.25
N SER A 23 -1.98 -36.77 30.99
CA SER A 23 -1.02 -37.78 30.52
C SER A 23 -1.33 -39.19 31.03
N ASN A 24 -1.96 -39.31 32.22
CA ASN A 24 -2.09 -40.58 32.94
C ASN A 24 -3.55 -40.88 33.34
N MET A 25 -4.51 -40.64 32.45
CA MET A 25 -5.92 -40.99 32.70
C MET A 25 -6.69 -41.28 31.41
N PRO A 26 -7.70 -42.15 31.46
CA PRO A 26 -8.61 -42.36 30.34
C PRO A 26 -9.47 -41.12 30.08
N PHE A 27 -10.01 -41.03 28.86
CA PHE A 27 -10.80 -39.88 28.42
C PHE A 27 -12.04 -39.61 29.28
N GLU A 28 -12.76 -40.65 29.70
CA GLU A 28 -13.96 -40.51 30.53
C GLU A 28 -13.64 -39.90 31.91
N GLU A 29 -12.53 -40.32 32.51
CA GLU A 29 -12.06 -39.76 33.77
C GLU A 29 -11.59 -38.31 33.60
N LEU A 30 -10.90 -38.00 32.49
CA LEU A 30 -10.52 -36.63 32.13
C LEU A 30 -11.76 -35.75 32.01
N GLN A 31 -12.79 -36.20 31.31
CA GLN A 31 -14.02 -35.45 31.11
C GLN A 31 -14.71 -35.17 32.44
N MET A 32 -14.91 -36.20 33.28
CA MET A 32 -15.54 -36.06 34.60
C MET A 32 -14.78 -35.06 35.48
N ARG A 33 -13.44 -35.18 35.55
CA ARG A 33 -12.61 -34.27 36.35
C ARG A 33 -12.61 -32.85 35.78
N ALA A 34 -12.56 -32.69 34.46
CA ALA A 34 -12.62 -31.39 33.79
C ALA A 34 -13.94 -30.67 34.07
N GLU A 35 -15.07 -31.39 34.06
CA GLU A 35 -16.39 -30.84 34.40
C GLU A 35 -16.43 -30.35 35.86
N GLY A 36 -15.88 -31.13 36.80
CA GLY A 36 -15.77 -30.74 38.21
C GLY A 36 -14.86 -29.53 38.46
N LEU A 37 -13.79 -29.37 37.67
CA LEU A 37 -12.84 -28.26 37.78
C LEU A 37 -13.27 -27.02 36.99
N LEU A 38 -14.28 -27.12 36.13
CA LEU A 38 -14.73 -26.02 35.27
C LEU A 38 -15.15 -24.75 36.05
N PRO A 39 -15.86 -24.81 37.19
CA PRO A 39 -16.19 -23.63 37.98
C PRO A 39 -14.96 -22.90 38.51
N TRP A 40 -13.96 -23.65 38.97
CA TRP A 40 -12.69 -23.11 39.44
C TRP A 40 -11.91 -22.47 38.28
N ALA A 41 -11.81 -23.15 37.13
CA ALA A 41 -11.18 -22.62 35.94
C ALA A 41 -11.83 -21.31 35.47
N ARG A 42 -13.17 -21.23 35.51
CA ARG A 42 -13.93 -20.00 35.21
C ARG A 42 -13.61 -18.85 36.16
N SER A 43 -13.47 -19.14 37.45
CA SER A 43 -13.14 -18.10 38.44
C SER A 43 -11.77 -17.48 38.16
N ILE A 44 -10.75 -18.32 37.93
CA ILE A 44 -9.39 -17.85 37.62
C ILE A 44 -9.38 -16.98 36.38
N VAL A 45 -10.02 -17.43 35.29
CA VAL A 45 -10.06 -16.65 34.05
C VAL A 45 -10.80 -15.34 34.26
N ARG A 46 -11.92 -15.36 35.00
CA ARG A 46 -12.72 -14.16 35.25
C ARG A 46 -11.93 -13.08 35.98
N GLU A 47 -11.23 -13.42 37.05
CA GLU A 47 -10.44 -12.45 37.82
C GLU A 47 -9.40 -11.77 36.93
N ARG A 48 -8.63 -12.57 36.18
CA ARG A 48 -7.57 -12.04 35.30
C ARG A 48 -8.08 -11.18 34.17
N VAL A 49 -9.24 -11.53 33.63
CA VAL A 49 -9.85 -10.78 32.55
C VAL A 49 -10.35 -9.43 33.03
N ILE A 50 -10.99 -9.37 34.20
CA ILE A 50 -11.63 -8.14 34.69
C ILE A 50 -10.61 -7.02 34.86
N ASP A 51 -9.45 -7.35 35.44
CA ASP A 51 -8.38 -6.37 35.67
C ASP A 51 -7.85 -5.81 34.35
N LEU A 52 -7.56 -6.69 33.39
CA LEU A 52 -7.07 -6.29 32.07
C LEU A 52 -8.14 -5.55 31.26
N ALA A 53 -9.41 -5.95 31.31
CA ALA A 53 -10.47 -5.35 30.51
C ALA A 53 -10.65 -3.84 30.78
N ARG A 54 -10.43 -3.42 32.03
CA ARG A 54 -10.56 -2.01 32.47
C ARG A 54 -9.47 -1.09 31.92
N GLU A 55 -8.39 -1.63 31.38
CA GLU A 55 -7.32 -0.84 30.77
C GLU A 55 -7.63 -0.46 29.32
N TYR A 56 -8.55 -1.18 28.66
CA TYR A 56 -8.83 -1.04 27.24
C TYR A 56 -10.15 -0.32 26.95
N GLU A 57 -10.10 0.56 25.95
CA GLU A 57 -11.27 1.29 25.47
C GLU A 57 -12.26 0.34 24.75
N PRO A 58 -13.58 0.60 24.79
CA PRO A 58 -14.59 -0.33 24.24
C PRO A 58 -14.41 -0.69 22.76
N HIS A 59 -13.78 0.19 21.97
CA HIS A 59 -13.51 -0.04 20.55
C HIS A 59 -12.24 -0.86 20.29
N ARG A 60 -11.42 -1.11 21.32
CA ARG A 60 -10.12 -1.79 21.26
C ARG A 60 -10.21 -3.26 21.67
N ALA A 61 -11.32 -3.92 21.33
CA ALA A 61 -11.55 -5.34 21.65
C ALA A 61 -10.44 -6.27 21.13
N HIS A 62 -9.89 -6.00 19.94
CA HIS A 62 -8.80 -6.80 19.38
C HIS A 62 -7.49 -6.67 20.15
N ASP A 63 -7.23 -5.48 20.73
CA ASP A 63 -6.01 -5.25 21.52
C ASP A 63 -6.11 -5.97 22.87
N LEU A 64 -7.30 -5.96 23.51
CA LEU A 64 -7.58 -6.76 24.69
C LEU A 64 -7.48 -8.27 24.40
N GLU A 65 -8.00 -8.75 23.27
CA GLU A 65 -7.89 -10.16 22.87
C GLU A 65 -6.43 -10.61 22.76
N ARG A 66 -5.59 -9.80 22.11
CA ARG A 66 -4.16 -10.09 21.99
C ARG A 66 -3.47 -10.11 23.36
N ALA A 67 -3.74 -9.11 24.19
CA ALA A 67 -3.17 -9.03 25.54
C ALA A 67 -3.54 -10.25 26.40
N LEU A 68 -4.83 -10.60 26.44
CA LEU A 68 -5.32 -11.76 27.18
C LEU A 68 -4.70 -13.06 26.67
N ASN A 69 -4.70 -13.29 25.36
CA ASN A 69 -4.13 -14.53 24.82
C ASN A 69 -2.62 -14.59 25.03
N ASN A 70 -1.88 -13.48 24.95
CA ASN A 70 -0.45 -13.47 25.24
C ASN A 70 -0.15 -13.86 26.70
N VAL A 71 -0.93 -13.34 27.65
CA VAL A 71 -0.76 -13.67 29.07
C VAL A 71 -1.14 -15.13 29.35
N LEU A 72 -2.20 -15.64 28.72
CA LEU A 72 -2.76 -16.97 29.01
C LEU A 72 -2.09 -18.10 28.21
N MET A 73 -1.49 -17.82 27.05
CA MET A 73 -0.94 -18.83 26.14
C MET A 73 0.13 -19.71 26.79
N HIS A 74 0.98 -19.12 27.63
CA HIS A 74 2.06 -19.80 28.32
C HIS A 74 1.66 -20.40 29.67
N GLN A 75 0.39 -20.24 30.06
CA GLN A 75 -0.08 -20.68 31.36
C GLN A 75 -0.88 -21.97 31.25
N ARG A 76 -0.61 -22.86 32.20
CA ARG A 76 -1.29 -24.12 32.41
C ARG A 76 -1.69 -24.19 33.87
N TRP A 77 -2.91 -24.64 34.12
CA TRP A 77 -3.47 -24.79 35.46
C TRP A 77 -4.02 -26.20 35.64
N PRO A 78 -3.89 -26.80 36.83
CA PRO A 78 -3.04 -26.36 37.93
C PRO A 78 -1.54 -26.45 37.57
N GLN A 79 -0.71 -25.61 38.20
CA GLN A 79 0.74 -25.62 37.97
C GLN A 79 1.45 -26.81 38.65
N GLU A 80 0.81 -27.41 39.64
CA GLU A 80 1.30 -28.62 40.28
C GLU A 80 1.25 -29.81 39.31
N GLN A 81 2.38 -30.47 39.15
CA GLN A 81 2.47 -31.72 38.41
C GLN A 81 1.94 -32.85 39.30
N GLY A 82 0.82 -33.44 38.90
CA GLY A 82 0.15 -34.51 39.65
C GLY A 82 -0.90 -35.25 38.81
N GLN A 83 -1.78 -36.01 39.47
CA GLN A 83 -2.90 -36.74 38.84
C GLN A 83 -4.06 -35.85 38.36
N LEU A 84 -3.93 -34.52 38.43
CA LEU A 84 -4.97 -33.59 38.00
C LEU A 84 -4.82 -33.25 36.51
N PRO A 85 -5.93 -33.13 35.77
CA PRO A 85 -5.87 -32.68 34.39
C PRO A 85 -5.46 -31.21 34.34
N GLN A 86 -4.58 -30.88 33.40
CA GLN A 86 -4.16 -29.51 33.14
C GLN A 86 -5.08 -28.86 32.11
N PHE A 87 -5.29 -27.55 32.20
CA PHE A 87 -5.98 -26.78 31.19
C PHE A 87 -5.18 -25.56 30.73
N GLY A 88 -5.33 -25.26 29.45
CA GLY A 88 -5.02 -23.96 28.85
C GLY A 88 -6.31 -23.21 28.49
N VAL A 89 -6.18 -21.91 28.24
CA VAL A 89 -7.31 -21.04 27.91
C VAL A 89 -7.02 -20.27 26.64
N ARG A 90 -8.03 -20.18 25.77
CA ARG A 90 -8.06 -19.25 24.64
C ARG A 90 -9.30 -18.37 24.76
N ILE A 91 -9.12 -17.07 24.54
CA ILE A 91 -10.18 -16.09 24.67
C ILE A 91 -10.38 -15.39 23.34
N ARG A 92 -11.64 -15.24 22.93
CA ARG A 92 -12.06 -14.34 21.87
C ARG A 92 -12.83 -13.19 22.50
N VAL A 93 -12.52 -11.96 22.08
CA VAL A 93 -13.15 -10.75 22.60
C VAL A 93 -13.90 -10.07 21.48
N SER A 94 -15.14 -9.68 21.74
CA SER A 94 -15.92 -8.85 20.83
C SER A 94 -16.44 -7.63 21.57
N PRO A 95 -16.44 -6.44 20.93
CA PRO A 95 -17.08 -5.29 21.52
C PRO A 95 -18.59 -5.51 21.55
N GLU A 96 -19.27 -4.85 22.48
CA GLU A 96 -20.74 -4.79 22.51
C GLU A 96 -21.32 -4.38 21.15
N ASP A 97 -22.49 -4.90 20.80
CA ASP A 97 -23.10 -4.69 19.50
C ASP A 97 -23.34 -3.19 19.21
N ARG A 98 -23.69 -2.39 20.23
CA ARG A 98 -23.84 -0.93 20.11
C ARG A 98 -22.55 -0.24 19.65
N VAL A 99 -21.41 -0.65 20.21
CA VAL A 99 -20.09 -0.12 19.83
C VAL A 99 -19.75 -0.59 18.42
N ARG A 100 -20.04 -1.84 18.08
CA ARG A 100 -19.81 -2.41 16.75
C ARG A 100 -20.60 -1.68 15.65
N GLU A 101 -21.87 -1.39 15.91
CA GLU A 101 -22.73 -0.64 14.99
C GLU A 101 -22.20 0.78 14.76
N ARG A 102 -21.74 1.45 15.82
CA ARG A 102 -21.16 2.80 15.71
C ARG A 102 -19.81 2.83 14.99
N LEU A 103 -18.99 1.77 15.12
CA LEU A 103 -17.70 1.67 14.45
C LEU A 103 -17.80 1.23 12.99
N ARG A 104 -18.90 0.57 12.60
CA ARG A 104 -19.11 0.07 11.25
C ARG A 104 -18.87 1.13 10.15
N PRO A 105 -19.52 2.31 10.17
CA PRO A 105 -19.33 3.31 9.11
C PRO A 105 -17.89 3.81 9.04
N TYR A 106 -17.20 3.93 10.19
CA TYR A 106 -15.79 4.30 10.23
C TYR A 106 -14.90 3.27 9.52
N TRP A 107 -15.13 1.98 9.77
CA TRP A 107 -14.37 0.91 9.12
C TRP A 107 -14.67 0.79 7.62
N GLU A 108 -15.94 0.95 7.22
CA GLU A 108 -16.34 0.98 5.81
C GLU A 108 -15.63 2.10 5.06
N GLU A 109 -15.60 3.30 5.63
CA GLU A 109 -14.90 4.45 5.04
C GLU A 109 -13.40 4.20 4.91
N ARG A 110 -12.77 3.64 5.95
CA ARG A 110 -11.35 3.31 5.92
C ARG A 110 -11.01 2.28 4.84
N ILE A 111 -11.81 1.21 4.73
CA ILE A 111 -11.63 0.18 3.71
C ILE A 111 -11.77 0.78 2.31
N ARG A 112 -12.76 1.65 2.11
CA ARG A 112 -12.94 2.35 0.84
C ARG A 112 -11.70 3.15 0.45
N LEU A 113 -11.17 3.97 1.37
CA LEU A 113 -9.97 4.78 1.12
C LEU A 113 -8.74 3.92 0.80
N GLU A 114 -8.58 2.79 1.49
CA GLU A 114 -7.48 1.84 1.21
C GLU A 114 -7.61 1.21 -0.17
N CYS A 115 -8.82 0.75 -0.53
CA CYS A 115 -9.10 0.22 -1.86
C CYS A 115 -8.86 1.27 -2.96
N ASP A 116 -9.31 2.51 -2.76
CA ASP A 116 -9.11 3.60 -3.71
C ASP A 116 -7.61 3.88 -3.91
N HIS A 117 -6.83 3.92 -2.83
CA HIS A 117 -5.38 4.10 -2.91
C HIS A 117 -4.69 2.97 -3.66
N GLU A 118 -5.03 1.71 -3.37
CA GLU A 118 -4.49 0.57 -4.10
C GLU A 118 -4.86 0.59 -5.58
N LEU A 119 -6.09 1.01 -5.91
CA LEU A 119 -6.50 1.20 -7.30
C LEU A 119 -5.66 2.28 -8.00
N GLN A 120 -5.37 3.39 -7.34
CA GLN A 120 -4.50 4.44 -7.91
C GLN A 120 -3.07 3.94 -8.13
N LYS A 121 -2.51 3.13 -7.21
CA LYS A 121 -1.19 2.50 -7.42
C LYS A 121 -1.18 1.60 -8.65
N ILE A 122 -2.22 0.79 -8.84
CA ILE A 122 -2.33 -0.08 -10.02
C ILE A 122 -2.39 0.77 -11.29
N ARG A 123 -3.22 1.82 -11.32
CA ARG A 123 -3.32 2.73 -12.46
C ARG A 123 -1.99 3.41 -12.79
N ALA A 124 -1.27 3.88 -11.78
CA ALA A 124 0.05 4.49 -11.96
C ALA A 124 1.06 3.51 -12.57
N ARG A 125 1.12 2.27 -12.06
CA ARG A 125 1.98 1.22 -12.64
C ARG A 125 1.62 0.90 -14.08
N GLN A 126 0.33 0.82 -14.41
CA GLN A 126 -0.12 0.59 -15.78
C GLN A 126 0.25 1.74 -16.71
N ALA A 127 0.12 2.99 -16.26
CA ALA A 127 0.55 4.17 -17.02
C ALA A 127 2.07 4.16 -17.26
N ASP A 128 2.87 3.81 -16.25
CA ASP A 128 4.32 3.67 -16.38
C ASP A 128 4.70 2.56 -17.37
N GLU A 129 4.05 1.39 -17.29
CA GLU A 129 4.28 0.29 -18.22
C GLU A 129 3.93 0.67 -19.67
N LEU A 130 2.80 1.33 -19.87
CA LEU A 130 2.40 1.85 -21.18
C LEU A 130 3.40 2.88 -21.69
N THR A 131 3.82 3.83 -20.84
CA THR A 131 4.79 4.86 -21.21
C THR A 131 6.14 4.25 -21.60
N ARG A 132 6.62 3.23 -20.88
CA ARG A 132 7.85 2.51 -21.24
C ARG A 132 7.71 1.75 -22.55
N ARG A 133 6.58 1.05 -22.75
CA ARG A 133 6.31 0.35 -24.03
C ARG A 133 6.28 1.34 -25.19
N TRP A 134 5.62 2.49 -25.00
CA TRP A 134 5.61 3.56 -26.00
C TRP A 134 7.00 4.13 -26.26
N GLY A 135 7.81 4.37 -25.23
CA GLY A 135 9.20 4.81 -25.39
C GLY A 135 10.07 3.80 -26.12
N THR A 136 9.83 2.50 -25.95
CA THR A 136 10.51 1.45 -26.75
C THR A 136 10.03 1.46 -28.19
N VAL A 137 8.71 1.43 -28.43
CA VAL A 137 8.12 1.48 -29.77
C VAL A 137 8.63 2.70 -30.54
N LEU A 138 8.64 3.89 -29.93
CA LEU A 138 9.13 5.12 -30.56
C LEU A 138 10.63 5.11 -30.87
N ARG A 139 11.46 4.43 -30.05
CA ARG A 139 12.89 4.24 -30.35
C ARG A 139 13.09 3.26 -31.51
N ASP A 140 12.40 2.13 -31.48
CA ASP A 140 12.45 1.13 -32.56
C ASP A 140 11.93 1.72 -33.90
N LEU A 141 10.99 2.67 -33.83
CA LEU A 141 10.47 3.45 -34.96
C LEU A 141 11.47 4.48 -35.53
N GLU A 142 12.38 5.01 -34.71
CA GLU A 142 13.41 5.96 -35.15
C GLU A 142 14.52 5.26 -35.95
N ASP A 143 14.77 3.98 -35.65
CA ASP A 143 15.81 3.17 -36.27
C ASP A 143 15.36 2.44 -37.56
N ASP A 144 14.06 2.31 -37.85
CA ASP A 144 13.56 1.60 -39.04
C ASP A 144 12.37 2.30 -39.76
N PRO A 145 12.52 2.74 -41.03
CA PRO A 145 11.47 3.35 -41.82
C PRO A 145 10.26 2.44 -42.15
N VAL A 146 10.37 1.12 -41.95
CA VAL A 146 9.26 0.17 -42.15
C VAL A 146 8.16 0.32 -41.07
N THR A 147 8.51 0.86 -39.92
CA THR A 147 7.66 0.86 -38.72
C THR A 147 6.55 1.93 -38.78
N ALA A 148 6.70 2.97 -39.60
CA ALA A 148 5.64 3.96 -39.87
C ALA A 148 4.40 3.34 -40.54
N HIS A 149 4.59 2.27 -41.33
CA HIS A 149 3.47 1.50 -41.91
C HIS A 149 2.86 0.53 -40.91
N ALA A 150 3.63 -0.01 -39.96
CA ALA A 150 3.11 -0.82 -38.87
C ALA A 150 2.25 -0.02 -37.87
N ALA A 151 2.56 1.26 -37.65
CA ALA A 151 1.75 2.15 -36.81
C ALA A 151 0.36 2.42 -37.40
N ALA A 152 0.24 2.52 -38.72
CA ALA A 152 -1.05 2.65 -39.41
C ALA A 152 -1.94 1.40 -39.26
N LEU A 153 -1.34 0.22 -39.01
CA LEU A 153 -2.05 -1.05 -38.81
C LEU A 153 -2.55 -1.25 -37.37
N ALA A 154 -2.06 -0.48 -36.39
CA ALA A 154 -2.43 -0.63 -34.96
C ALA A 154 -3.66 0.20 -34.54
N GLY A 155 -4.18 1.08 -35.41
CA GLY A 155 -5.44 1.82 -35.22
C GLY A 155 -5.36 3.30 -35.63
N GLU A 156 -6.46 3.87 -36.10
CA GLU A 156 -6.52 5.24 -36.67
C GLU A 156 -6.07 6.34 -35.69
N GLN A 157 -6.54 6.30 -34.44
CA GLN A 157 -6.15 7.29 -33.41
C GLN A 157 -4.65 7.25 -33.11
N PHE A 158 -4.05 6.06 -33.19
CA PHE A 158 -2.62 5.89 -32.97
C PHE A 158 -1.81 6.45 -34.15
N ALA A 159 -2.27 6.21 -35.38
CA ALA A 159 -1.66 6.75 -36.58
C ALA A 159 -1.69 8.28 -36.64
N ASP A 160 -2.75 8.91 -36.12
CA ASP A 160 -2.90 10.37 -36.08
C ASP A 160 -1.96 11.04 -35.09
N ILE A 161 -1.90 10.53 -33.85
CA ILE A 161 -0.96 11.02 -32.83
C ILE A 161 0.48 10.80 -33.29
N PHE A 162 0.76 9.65 -33.91
CA PHE A 162 2.08 9.33 -34.46
C PHE A 162 2.49 10.27 -35.61
N ARG A 163 1.59 10.53 -36.58
CA ARG A 163 1.86 11.48 -37.67
C ARG A 163 2.20 12.87 -37.14
N ARG A 164 1.41 13.36 -36.19
CA ARG A 164 1.63 14.67 -35.56
C ARG A 164 2.99 14.76 -34.86
N TYR A 165 3.37 13.72 -34.11
CA TYR A 165 4.67 13.66 -33.43
C TYR A 165 5.86 13.59 -34.41
N VAL A 166 5.74 12.79 -35.47
CA VAL A 166 6.80 12.69 -36.51
C VAL A 166 6.92 13.98 -37.31
N GLU A 167 5.81 14.66 -37.64
CA GLU A 167 5.82 15.96 -38.32
C GLU A 167 6.48 17.05 -37.45
N GLU A 168 6.17 17.09 -36.16
CA GLU A 168 6.76 18.02 -35.20
C GLU A 168 8.28 17.79 -35.05
N ARG A 169 8.72 16.53 -35.00
CA ARG A 169 10.14 16.18 -34.91
C ARG A 169 10.90 16.38 -36.23
N ARG A 170 10.28 16.07 -37.38
CA ARG A 170 10.85 16.33 -38.73
C ARG A 170 10.94 17.82 -39.06
N GLY A 171 10.09 18.68 -38.48
CA GLY A 171 10.23 20.13 -38.60
C GLY A 171 11.39 20.67 -37.76
N SER A 172 11.58 20.12 -36.56
CA SER A 172 12.56 20.63 -35.58
C SER A 172 14.03 20.34 -35.97
N VAL A 173 14.32 19.19 -36.60
CA VAL A 173 15.69 18.76 -36.95
C VAL A 173 16.33 19.58 -38.09
N PRO A 174 15.66 19.85 -39.24
CA PRO A 174 16.19 20.70 -40.29
C PRO A 174 16.39 22.14 -39.84
N ASP A 175 15.54 22.66 -38.96
CA ASP A 175 15.70 23.99 -38.37
C ASP A 175 16.94 24.08 -37.47
N LEU A 176 17.20 23.05 -36.66
CA LEU A 176 18.43 22.96 -35.87
C LEU A 176 19.68 22.83 -36.77
N VAL A 177 19.61 22.01 -37.83
CA VAL A 177 20.71 21.87 -38.80
C VAL A 177 20.94 23.15 -39.60
N ARG A 178 19.89 23.91 -39.94
CA ARG A 178 19.98 25.21 -40.58
C ARG A 178 20.64 26.23 -39.66
N LEU A 179 20.22 26.29 -38.39
CA LEU A 179 20.77 27.17 -37.37
C LEU A 179 22.26 26.87 -37.13
N LEU A 180 22.64 25.59 -37.07
CA LEU A 180 24.04 25.15 -37.00
C LEU A 180 24.84 25.45 -38.28
N ARG A 181 24.24 25.39 -39.48
CA ARG A 181 24.93 25.75 -40.74
C ARG A 181 25.11 27.25 -40.91
N GLU A 182 24.12 28.05 -40.51
CA GLU A 182 24.24 29.51 -40.43
C GLU A 182 25.31 29.89 -39.40
N ALA A 183 25.48 29.12 -38.33
CA ALA A 183 26.56 29.27 -37.36
C ALA A 183 27.95 29.16 -37.98
N VAL A 184 28.16 28.10 -38.75
CA VAL A 184 29.45 27.79 -39.36
C VAL A 184 29.79 28.77 -40.48
N LYS A 185 28.79 29.29 -41.22
CA LYS A 185 28.99 30.34 -42.24
C LYS A 185 29.19 31.74 -41.64
N GLY A 186 28.48 32.10 -40.58
CA GLY A 186 28.67 33.39 -39.91
C GLY A 186 30.07 33.54 -39.30
N HIS A 187 30.71 32.44 -38.89
CA HIS A 187 32.09 32.43 -38.41
C HIS A 187 33.12 32.78 -39.50
N SER A 188 32.89 32.43 -40.77
CA SER A 188 33.83 32.74 -41.86
C SER A 188 33.72 34.18 -42.37
N ASP A 189 32.52 34.78 -42.29
CA ASP A 189 32.24 36.05 -42.98
C ASP A 189 32.36 37.30 -42.08
N LEU A 190 32.32 37.16 -40.76
CA LEU A 190 32.15 38.32 -39.86
C LEU A 190 33.37 38.68 -38.98
N ALA A 191 34.45 37.90 -38.94
CA ALA A 191 35.66 38.20 -38.15
C ALA A 191 35.37 38.73 -36.72
N LEU A 192 34.33 38.20 -36.08
CA LEU A 192 33.90 38.60 -34.73
C LEU A 192 34.82 38.00 -33.67
N GLY A 193 35.09 38.76 -32.61
CA GLY A 193 35.90 38.30 -31.48
C GLY A 193 35.23 37.14 -30.71
N PRO A 194 36.00 36.26 -30.04
CA PRO A 194 35.47 35.05 -29.40
C PRO A 194 34.33 35.29 -28.40
N SER A 195 34.30 36.43 -27.72
CA SER A 195 33.31 36.76 -26.69
C SER A 195 31.95 37.21 -27.23
N GLU A 196 31.94 37.94 -28.36
CA GLU A 196 30.71 38.44 -28.98
C GLU A 196 29.97 37.31 -29.72
N TYR A 197 30.75 36.36 -30.26
CA TYR A 197 30.25 35.11 -30.83
C TYR A 197 29.47 34.30 -29.79
N THR A 198 30.05 34.01 -28.62
CA THR A 198 29.40 33.19 -27.58
C THR A 198 28.09 33.82 -27.07
N GLN A 199 28.03 35.15 -26.95
CA GLN A 199 26.81 35.85 -26.51
C GLN A 199 25.68 35.78 -27.54
N ALA A 200 26.00 35.87 -28.83
CA ALA A 200 25.02 35.70 -29.89
C ALA A 200 24.47 34.26 -29.93
N TRP A 201 25.31 33.27 -29.64
CA TRP A 201 24.90 31.85 -29.57
C TRP A 201 24.03 31.51 -28.37
N ASP A 202 24.38 32.01 -27.19
CA ASP A 202 23.55 31.85 -25.99
C ASP A 202 22.14 32.41 -26.21
N LEU A 203 22.03 33.53 -26.94
CA LEU A 203 20.73 34.12 -27.26
C LEU A 203 19.95 33.28 -28.29
N ALA A 204 20.61 32.77 -29.32
CA ALA A 204 19.98 31.94 -30.36
C ALA A 204 19.48 30.60 -29.79
N LEU A 205 20.30 29.92 -28.98
CA LEU A 205 19.95 28.66 -28.30
C LEU A 205 18.77 28.84 -27.35
N ARG A 206 18.79 29.87 -26.49
CA ARG A 206 17.68 30.17 -25.57
C ARG A 206 16.38 30.52 -26.29
N THR A 207 16.47 31.10 -27.49
CA THR A 207 15.29 31.44 -28.29
C THR A 207 14.68 30.18 -28.91
N TYR A 208 15.53 29.27 -29.39
CA TYR A 208 15.12 27.96 -29.91
C TYR A 208 14.50 27.07 -28.82
N GLU A 209 15.11 26.99 -27.63
CA GLU A 209 14.56 26.27 -26.47
C GLU A 209 13.17 26.77 -26.05
N ARG A 210 12.96 28.09 -26.08
CA ARG A 210 11.65 28.71 -25.78
C ARG A 210 10.59 28.42 -26.83
N GLN A 211 10.96 28.38 -28.11
CA GLN A 211 10.03 28.13 -29.22
C GLN A 211 9.54 26.67 -29.26
N HIS A 212 10.38 25.72 -28.80
CA HIS A 212 10.06 24.29 -28.79
C HIS A 212 9.65 23.75 -27.41
N GLY A 213 9.45 24.63 -26.42
CA GLY A 213 8.96 24.25 -25.08
C GLY A 213 9.94 23.38 -24.28
N LEU A 214 11.23 23.39 -24.64
CA LEU A 214 12.29 22.58 -24.02
C LEU A 214 12.92 23.25 -22.80
N SER A 215 12.48 24.47 -22.44
CA SER A 215 12.96 25.17 -21.27
C SER A 215 12.50 24.46 -19.98
N GLU A 216 13.47 23.94 -19.22
CA GLU A 216 13.32 23.41 -17.87
C GLU A 216 12.42 24.35 -17.04
N GLN A 217 11.36 23.78 -16.43
CA GLN A 217 10.81 24.33 -15.19
C GLN A 217 11.90 24.22 -14.12
N VAL A 218 12.77 25.22 -14.06
CA VAL A 218 13.50 25.54 -12.84
C VAL A 218 12.54 26.37 -12.00
N ASN A 219 12.06 25.75 -10.91
CA ASN A 219 11.26 26.28 -9.78
C ASN A 219 10.94 27.79 -9.77
#